data_AF-A0A0G1KKG5-F1
#
_entry.id   AF-A0A0G1KKG5-F1
#
_cell.length_a   1.000
_cell.length_b   1.000
_cell.length_c   1.000
_cell.angle_alpha   90.00
_cell.angle_beta   90.00
_cell.angle_gamma   90.00
#
_symmetry.space_group_name_H-M   'P 1'
#
loop_
_entity.id
_entity.type
_entity.pdbx_description
1 polymer ?
#
loop_
_entity_poly.entity_id
_entity_poly.type
_entity_poly.pdbx_seq_one_letter_code
_entity_poly.pdbx_strand_id
1 'polypeptide(L)'
;MTNQEIAKILRETGELYEMEGVLFKPRAYEKAALGVEGLGRAVKDIYKSGGAKALTGITGVGKGIAYHIELLLKKGRFPEYERLKKKIPVNISELSSIEGVGPKMIKVLYQKLKIKNLADLERATKAGKLRYLPRMGEKLEQKILKGIEFKKEGGGRFALGEILPLAREIKERLLKVKGVETVEIAGSLRRRQETIGDLDLLAISENPDAVSDYFTKMHEVAHVYAHGDTKAMVRLNSPAGGGIDADLRVVPRESFGAALQYFTGSKDHNIEVRKIAIKKGYKLNEYGLYRGKKIIAARSEEEIYEKLGMATPPPEIRLNDGEIEAALKDKLPKLIGYGELRGDLQVQTDWTDGANSIEEMVREAEKLGHEYIAITDHTKSLAMTGGADEKKLLKQMAEIDKINHKLKIENCKLKILKGAEVNILKDGSLDIKNEVLAKLDVVGAAVHSLFNLSKAEQTKRIVKAMANPHLDILFHPTGRIINRRKPYEVDMETIIKTAKRTGTILEIDAHPWRLDLKDEHIKMAREAGVKMVIDTDAHSVGELHYLEYGIAQARRAWAEKKDIINTKPLKEFLSMLK
;
A
#
# COMPACT_ATOMS: atom_id res chain seq x y z
N MET A 1 -7.84 13.19 17.01
CA MET A 1 -8.25 12.06 16.16
C MET A 1 -7.94 12.38 14.72
N THR A 2 -7.09 11.56 14.09
CA THR A 2 -6.77 11.60 12.67
C THR A 2 -7.86 10.92 11.84
N ASN A 3 -7.84 11.08 10.52
CA ASN A 3 -8.76 10.38 9.62
C ASN A 3 -8.65 8.85 9.80
N GLN A 4 -7.43 8.33 9.97
CA GLN A 4 -7.19 6.90 10.11
C GLN A 4 -7.71 6.33 11.43
N GLU A 5 -7.61 7.08 12.52
CA GLU A 5 -8.22 6.66 13.78
C GLU A 5 -9.75 6.62 13.68
N ILE A 6 -10.37 7.58 12.98
CA ILE A 6 -11.81 7.60 12.76
C ILE A 6 -12.23 6.43 11.86
N ALA A 7 -11.56 6.25 10.72
CA ALA A 7 -11.83 5.17 9.77
C ALA A 7 -11.71 3.79 10.45
N LYS A 8 -10.66 3.58 11.26
CA LYS A 8 -10.47 2.36 12.03
C LYS A 8 -11.65 2.07 12.97
N ILE A 9 -12.12 3.05 13.73
CA ILE A 9 -13.25 2.85 14.65
C ILE A 9 -14.54 2.57 13.87
N LEU A 10 -14.77 3.26 12.76
CA LEU A 10 -15.93 3.01 11.89
C LEU A 10 -15.89 1.58 11.32
N ARG A 11 -14.75 1.16 10.80
CA ARG A 11 -14.50 -0.19 10.27
C ARG A 11 -14.77 -1.25 11.34
N GLU A 12 -14.20 -1.08 12.52
CA GLU A 12 -14.40 -2.00 13.64
C GLU A 12 -15.87 -2.02 14.11
N THR A 13 -16.58 -0.89 14.04
CA THR A 13 -18.02 -0.84 14.31
C THR A 13 -18.81 -1.66 13.29
N GLY A 14 -18.44 -1.59 12.01
CA GLY A 14 -19.00 -2.42 10.94
C GLY A 14 -18.79 -3.92 11.19
N GLU A 15 -17.57 -4.31 11.55
CA GLU A 15 -17.21 -5.69 11.90
C GLU A 15 -18.01 -6.20 13.11
N LEU A 16 -18.16 -5.38 14.16
CA LEU A 16 -18.98 -5.71 15.33
C LEU A 16 -20.47 -5.88 14.96
N TYR A 17 -20.98 -5.11 14.02
CA TYR A 17 -22.33 -5.32 13.52
C TYR A 17 -22.49 -6.60 12.71
N GLU A 18 -21.47 -6.95 11.93
CA GLU A 18 -21.48 -8.18 11.15
C GLU A 18 -21.48 -9.40 12.07
N MET A 19 -20.68 -9.36 13.14
CA MET A 19 -20.73 -10.32 14.22
C MET A 19 -22.15 -10.47 14.76
N GLU A 20 -22.83 -9.36 15.03
CA GLU A 20 -24.20 -9.37 15.54
C GLU A 20 -25.26 -9.84 14.54
N GLY A 21 -24.88 -10.12 13.29
CA GLY A 21 -25.81 -10.55 12.25
C GLY A 21 -26.74 -9.44 11.78
N VAL A 22 -26.38 -8.17 12.02
CA VAL A 22 -27.18 -7.02 11.60
C VAL A 22 -27.01 -6.80 10.11
N LEU A 23 -28.13 -6.67 9.40
CA LEU A 23 -28.15 -6.40 7.96
C LEU A 23 -27.88 -4.92 7.69
N PHE A 24 -27.29 -4.62 6.53
CA PHE A 24 -27.01 -3.28 5.99
C PHE A 24 -26.02 -2.39 6.76
N LYS A 25 -26.07 -2.36 8.10
CA LYS A 25 -25.17 -1.54 8.93
C LYS A 25 -23.68 -1.85 8.70
N PRO A 26 -23.21 -3.12 8.63
CA PRO A 26 -21.79 -3.41 8.40
C PRO A 26 -21.25 -2.72 7.16
N ARG A 27 -21.98 -2.83 6.04
CA ARG A 27 -21.61 -2.21 4.76
C ARG A 27 -21.64 -0.69 4.82
N ALA A 28 -22.61 -0.10 5.52
CA ALA A 28 -22.69 1.35 5.68
C ALA A 28 -21.47 1.90 6.45
N TYR A 29 -21.06 1.23 7.52
CA TYR A 29 -19.87 1.60 8.29
C TYR A 29 -18.57 1.37 7.52
N GLU A 30 -18.47 0.27 6.77
CA GLU A 30 -17.33 -0.01 5.91
C GLU A 30 -17.16 1.07 4.84
N LYS A 31 -18.25 1.39 4.14
CA LYS A 31 -18.28 2.45 3.12
C LYS A 31 -17.90 3.82 3.71
N ALA A 32 -18.36 4.13 4.92
CA ALA A 32 -17.97 5.34 5.61
C ALA A 32 -16.51 5.35 6.06
N ALA A 33 -15.97 4.20 6.48
CA ALA A 33 -14.56 4.08 6.82
C ALA A 33 -13.67 4.37 5.61
N LEU A 34 -13.97 3.74 4.46
CA LEU A 34 -13.29 4.00 3.19
C LEU A 34 -13.41 5.47 2.77
N GLY A 35 -14.63 6.02 2.85
CA GLY A 35 -14.87 7.43 2.52
C GLY A 35 -14.11 8.42 3.43
N VAL A 36 -13.88 8.07 4.70
CA VAL A 36 -13.08 8.89 5.63
C VAL A 36 -11.57 8.73 5.39
N GLU A 37 -11.11 7.49 5.21
CA GLU A 37 -9.72 7.16 4.91
C GLU A 37 -9.25 7.84 3.62
N GLY A 38 -10.15 7.91 2.64
CA GLY A 38 -9.88 8.51 1.35
C GLY A 38 -9.93 10.05 1.27
N LEU A 39 -10.07 10.75 2.40
CA LEU A 39 -10.09 12.21 2.39
C LEU A 39 -8.67 12.80 2.37
N GLY A 40 -8.35 13.58 1.33
CA GLY A 40 -7.13 14.38 1.27
C GLY A 40 -7.05 15.57 2.25
N ARG A 41 -8.09 15.78 3.07
CA ARG A 41 -8.12 16.80 4.14
C ARG A 41 -8.63 16.19 5.44
N ALA A 42 -8.22 16.75 6.58
CA ALA A 42 -8.64 16.24 7.88
C ALA A 42 -10.16 16.37 8.08
N VAL A 43 -10.81 15.30 8.53
CA VAL A 43 -12.25 15.26 8.89
C VAL A 43 -12.59 16.35 9.91
N LYS A 44 -11.65 16.66 10.82
CA LYS A 44 -11.79 17.73 11.80
C LYS A 44 -12.05 19.09 11.15
N ASP A 45 -11.43 19.35 10.00
CA ASP A 45 -11.58 20.64 9.30
C ASP A 45 -12.88 20.69 8.50
N ILE A 46 -13.35 19.55 7.97
CA ILE A 46 -14.70 19.42 7.41
C ILE A 46 -15.76 19.69 8.48
N TYR A 47 -15.57 19.15 9.67
CA TYR A 47 -16.49 19.37 10.78
C TYR A 47 -16.51 20.83 11.23
N LYS A 48 -15.35 21.50 11.30
CA LYS A 48 -15.28 22.92 11.67
C LYS A 48 -16.03 23.85 10.70
N SER A 49 -16.09 23.51 9.41
CA SER A 49 -16.70 24.38 8.40
C SER A 49 -18.23 24.34 8.39
N GLY A 50 -18.86 23.28 8.88
CA GLY A 50 -20.33 23.17 8.85
C GLY A 50 -20.95 22.12 9.76
N GLY A 51 -20.24 21.71 10.82
CA GLY A 51 -20.70 20.75 11.81
C GLY A 51 -21.01 19.36 11.23
N ALA A 52 -21.94 18.64 11.87
CA ALA A 52 -22.34 17.30 11.43
C ALA A 52 -22.95 17.27 10.02
N LYS A 53 -23.56 18.38 9.57
CA LYS A 53 -24.12 18.49 8.21
C LYS A 53 -23.02 18.48 7.15
N ALA A 54 -21.88 19.11 7.41
CA ALA A 54 -20.75 19.06 6.48
C ALA A 54 -20.19 17.64 6.35
N LEU A 55 -20.22 16.85 7.42
CA LEU A 55 -19.76 15.46 7.41
C LEU A 55 -20.62 14.54 6.53
N THR A 56 -21.90 14.84 6.32
CA THR A 56 -22.74 14.04 5.40
C THR A 56 -22.37 14.20 3.93
N GLY A 57 -21.48 15.15 3.61
CA GLY A 57 -20.89 15.27 2.28
C GLY A 57 -19.74 14.30 2.02
N ILE A 58 -19.29 13.54 3.03
CA ILE A 58 -18.28 12.50 2.86
C ILE A 58 -19.00 11.25 2.31
N THR A 59 -18.48 10.66 1.23
CA THR A 59 -19.09 9.47 0.62
C THR A 59 -19.22 8.34 1.65
N GLY A 60 -20.38 7.68 1.67
CA GLY A 60 -20.69 6.64 2.65
C GLY A 60 -21.16 7.15 4.02
N VAL A 61 -21.01 8.44 4.32
CA VAL A 61 -21.38 9.03 5.62
C VAL A 61 -22.82 9.57 5.58
N GLY A 62 -23.77 8.74 6.03
CA GLY A 62 -25.15 9.19 6.28
C GLY A 62 -25.30 9.98 7.60
N LYS A 63 -26.48 10.58 7.84
CA LYS A 63 -26.77 11.39 9.04
C LYS A 63 -26.38 10.72 10.37
N GLY A 64 -26.67 9.42 10.52
CA GLY A 64 -26.34 8.67 11.73
C GLY A 64 -24.82 8.50 11.92
N ILE A 65 -24.09 8.19 10.85
CA ILE A 65 -22.63 8.05 10.91
C ILE A 65 -21.96 9.42 11.12
N ALA A 66 -22.47 10.48 10.49
CA ALA A 66 -22.00 11.85 10.71
C ALA A 66 -22.09 12.25 12.19
N TYR A 67 -23.19 11.88 12.87
CA TYR A 67 -23.33 12.09 14.31
C TYR A 67 -22.30 11.28 15.13
N HIS A 68 -22.01 10.04 14.72
CA HIS A 68 -20.96 9.25 15.37
C HIS A 68 -19.57 9.84 15.18
N ILE A 69 -19.24 10.33 13.98
CA ILE A 69 -17.98 11.01 13.69
C ILE A 69 -17.87 12.30 14.52
N GLU A 70 -18.95 13.08 14.63
CA GLU A 70 -18.98 14.25 15.51
C GLU A 70 -18.65 13.87 16.97
N LEU A 71 -19.24 12.78 17.48
CA LEU A 71 -18.95 12.28 18.83
C LEU A 71 -17.50 11.82 18.97
N LEU A 72 -16.92 11.18 17.95
CA LEU A 72 -15.49 10.83 17.92
C LEU A 72 -14.62 12.09 18.01
N LEU A 73 -14.90 13.11 17.21
CA LEU A 73 -14.13 14.36 17.22
C LEU A 73 -14.22 15.11 18.56
N LYS A 74 -15.40 15.11 19.19
CA LYS A 74 -15.65 15.84 20.45
C LYS A 74 -15.22 15.08 21.70
N LYS A 75 -15.43 13.76 21.74
CA LYS A 75 -15.33 12.93 22.95
C LYS A 75 -14.34 11.77 22.82
N GLY A 76 -13.79 11.53 21.63
CA GLY A 76 -12.93 10.38 21.33
C GLY A 76 -13.66 9.04 21.21
N ARG A 77 -14.99 9.00 21.40
CA ARG A 77 -15.81 7.77 21.43
C ARG A 77 -17.29 8.08 21.17
N PHE A 78 -18.05 7.08 20.73
CA PHE A 78 -19.52 7.16 20.64
C PHE A 78 -20.21 5.95 21.31
N PRO A 79 -21.41 6.13 21.90
CA PRO A 79 -22.04 5.13 22.76
C PRO A 79 -22.30 3.78 22.11
N GLU A 80 -22.62 3.77 20.82
CA GLU A 80 -22.95 2.55 20.09
C GLU A 80 -21.73 1.63 19.93
N TYR A 81 -20.56 2.17 19.58
CA TYR A 81 -19.30 1.43 19.53
C TYR A 81 -18.92 0.87 20.90
N GLU A 82 -19.01 1.69 21.95
CA GLU A 82 -18.74 1.27 23.34
C GLU A 82 -19.63 0.10 23.78
N ARG A 83 -20.93 0.15 23.44
CA ARG A 83 -21.89 -0.91 23.75
C ARG A 83 -21.53 -2.21 23.02
N LEU A 84 -21.16 -2.13 21.74
CA LEU A 84 -20.76 -3.29 20.95
C LEU A 84 -19.44 -3.90 21.45
N LYS A 85 -18.43 -3.07 21.73
CA LYS A 85 -17.15 -3.48 22.35
C LYS A 85 -17.34 -4.15 23.71
N LYS A 86 -18.24 -3.64 24.55
CA LYS A 86 -18.56 -4.28 25.84
C LYS A 86 -19.20 -5.66 25.67
N LYS A 87 -20.02 -5.85 24.64
CA LYS A 87 -20.68 -7.14 24.35
C LYS A 87 -19.69 -8.18 23.82
N ILE A 88 -18.75 -7.76 22.98
CA ILE A 88 -17.73 -8.61 22.37
C ILE A 88 -16.35 -7.95 22.57
N PRO A 89 -15.75 -8.09 23.77
CA PRO A 89 -14.47 -7.47 24.13
C PRO A 89 -13.30 -8.24 23.52
N VAL A 90 -13.19 -8.16 22.19
CA VAL A 90 -12.14 -8.79 21.39
C VAL A 90 -11.34 -7.73 20.65
N ASN A 91 -10.10 -8.08 20.33
CA ASN A 91 -9.24 -7.32 19.44
C ASN A 91 -9.51 -7.77 17.99
N ILE A 92 -10.45 -7.11 17.32
CA ILE A 92 -10.92 -7.56 16.01
C ILE A 92 -9.81 -7.42 14.98
N SER A 93 -9.15 -6.27 14.89
CA SER A 93 -8.09 -6.00 13.91
C SER A 93 -6.93 -6.99 14.03
N GLU A 94 -6.60 -7.40 15.26
CA GLU A 94 -5.55 -8.38 15.49
C GLU A 94 -5.95 -9.79 15.03
N LEU A 95 -7.19 -10.20 15.28
CA LEU A 95 -7.71 -11.50 14.86
C LEU A 95 -8.00 -11.56 13.35
N SER A 96 -8.58 -10.49 12.78
CA SER A 96 -8.93 -10.40 11.36
C SER A 96 -7.73 -10.23 10.43
N SER A 97 -6.56 -9.91 11.00
CA SER A 97 -5.29 -9.96 10.28
C SER A 97 -4.87 -11.38 9.87
N ILE A 98 -5.44 -12.42 10.47
CA ILE A 98 -5.16 -13.81 10.11
C ILE A 98 -6.06 -14.24 8.95
N GLU A 99 -5.46 -14.71 7.86
CA GLU A 99 -6.21 -15.10 6.67
C GLU A 99 -7.29 -16.15 6.98
N GLY A 100 -8.53 -15.86 6.57
CA GLY A 100 -9.68 -16.72 6.80
C GLY A 100 -10.38 -16.53 8.15
N VAL A 101 -9.89 -15.62 9.01
CA VAL A 101 -10.52 -15.28 10.28
C VAL A 101 -11.34 -14.00 10.11
N GLY A 102 -12.60 -14.13 9.66
CA GLY A 102 -13.52 -13.00 9.51
C GLY A 102 -14.36 -12.69 10.76
N PRO A 103 -15.11 -11.56 10.79
CA PRO A 103 -15.90 -11.15 11.95
C PRO A 103 -16.84 -12.25 12.49
N LYS A 104 -17.56 -12.96 11.61
CA LYS A 104 -18.45 -14.07 12.03
C LYS A 104 -17.71 -15.20 12.73
N MET A 105 -16.51 -15.54 12.27
CA MET A 105 -15.66 -16.55 12.89
C MET A 105 -15.18 -16.08 14.26
N ILE A 106 -14.70 -14.85 14.36
CA ILE A 106 -14.26 -14.25 15.62
C ILE A 106 -15.36 -14.29 16.67
N LYS A 107 -16.62 -14.01 16.30
CA LYS A 107 -17.74 -14.16 17.24
C LYS A 107 -17.88 -15.59 17.77
N VAL A 108 -17.82 -16.60 16.91
CA VAL A 108 -17.91 -18.00 17.33
C VAL A 108 -16.75 -18.36 18.26
N LEU A 109 -15.53 -17.95 17.92
CA LEU A 109 -14.32 -18.16 18.73
C LEU A 109 -14.48 -17.52 20.12
N TYR A 110 -15.00 -16.30 20.20
CA TYR A 110 -15.27 -15.64 21.48
C TYR A 110 -16.39 -16.33 22.26
N GLN A 111 -17.51 -16.66 21.62
CA GLN A 111 -18.66 -17.25 22.31
C GLN A 111 -18.36 -18.65 22.86
N LYS A 112 -17.64 -19.47 22.10
CA LYS A 112 -17.39 -20.88 22.43
C LYS A 112 -16.09 -21.11 23.20
N LEU A 113 -15.03 -20.37 22.87
CA LEU A 113 -13.69 -20.59 23.45
C LEU A 113 -13.17 -19.37 24.23
N LYS A 114 -13.94 -18.28 24.32
CA LYS A 114 -13.55 -17.03 25.00
C LYS A 114 -12.23 -16.43 24.48
N ILE A 115 -11.92 -16.67 23.21
CA ILE A 115 -10.75 -16.10 22.53
C ILE A 115 -10.98 -14.60 22.33
N LYS A 116 -10.07 -13.77 22.85
CA LYS A 116 -10.17 -12.30 22.77
C LYS A 116 -9.10 -11.65 21.90
N ASN A 117 -7.96 -12.31 21.72
CA ASN A 117 -6.79 -11.76 21.04
C ASN A 117 -6.01 -12.88 20.33
N LEU A 118 -4.94 -12.51 19.63
CA LEU A 118 -4.14 -13.48 18.87
C LEU A 118 -3.46 -14.52 19.76
N ALA A 119 -3.02 -14.14 20.96
CA ALA A 119 -2.39 -15.07 21.88
C ALA A 119 -3.39 -16.16 22.35
N ASP A 120 -4.64 -15.80 22.61
CA ASP A 120 -5.70 -16.76 22.93
C ASP A 120 -5.98 -17.69 21.75
N LEU A 121 -6.07 -17.11 20.54
CA LEU A 121 -6.32 -17.86 19.31
C LEU A 121 -5.20 -18.87 19.07
N GLU A 122 -3.94 -18.47 19.24
CA GLU A 122 -2.79 -19.35 19.10
C GLU A 122 -2.85 -20.52 20.09
N ARG A 123 -3.07 -20.23 21.38
CA ARG A 123 -3.17 -21.30 22.40
C ARG A 123 -4.28 -22.28 22.08
N ALA A 124 -5.45 -21.80 21.65
CA ALA A 124 -6.57 -22.65 21.29
C ALA A 124 -6.29 -23.48 20.02
N THR A 125 -5.63 -22.88 19.03
CA THR A 125 -5.29 -23.55 17.76
C THR A 125 -4.24 -24.64 17.98
N LYS A 126 -3.18 -24.36 18.75
CA LYS A 126 -2.14 -25.35 19.11
C LYS A 126 -2.69 -26.50 19.96
N ALA A 127 -3.70 -26.23 20.79
CA ALA A 127 -4.39 -27.23 21.58
C ALA A 127 -5.45 -28.02 20.78
N GLY A 128 -5.59 -27.77 19.47
CA GLY A 128 -6.56 -28.47 18.62
C GLY A 128 -8.02 -28.18 18.99
N LYS A 129 -8.34 -27.02 19.57
CA LYS A 129 -9.69 -26.70 20.05
C LYS A 129 -10.61 -26.17 18.95
N LEU A 130 -10.06 -25.62 17.88
CA LEU A 130 -10.84 -25.01 16.81
C LEU A 130 -11.53 -26.07 15.95
N ARG A 131 -10.88 -27.22 15.73
CA ARG A 131 -11.39 -28.34 14.90
C ARG A 131 -12.78 -28.86 15.29
N TYR A 132 -13.22 -28.60 16.53
CA TYR A 132 -14.50 -29.04 17.09
C TYR A 132 -15.60 -27.96 17.00
N LEU A 133 -15.28 -26.76 16.50
CA LEU A 133 -16.25 -25.69 16.33
C LEU A 133 -17.02 -25.83 15.01
N PRO A 134 -18.29 -25.36 14.96
CA PRO A 134 -19.10 -25.41 13.75
C PRO A 134 -18.39 -24.77 12.56
N ARG A 135 -18.28 -25.52 11.46
CA ARG A 135 -17.62 -25.10 10.20
C ARG A 135 -16.11 -24.81 10.30
N MET A 136 -15.47 -25.19 11.40
CA MET A 136 -14.03 -25.00 11.62
C MET A 136 -13.36 -26.37 11.76
N GLY A 137 -13.32 -27.17 10.69
CA GLY A 137 -12.63 -28.46 10.73
C GLY A 137 -11.11 -28.34 10.78
N GLU A 138 -10.42 -29.48 10.89
CA GLU A 138 -8.96 -29.55 11.01
C GLU A 138 -8.21 -28.79 9.90
N LYS A 139 -8.68 -28.85 8.65
CA LYS A 139 -8.06 -28.10 7.53
C LYS A 139 -8.02 -26.59 7.78
N LEU A 140 -9.08 -26.04 8.35
CA LEU A 140 -9.17 -24.60 8.65
C LEU A 140 -8.33 -24.24 9.86
N GLU A 141 -8.32 -25.09 10.90
CA GLU A 141 -7.44 -24.92 12.06
C GLU A 141 -5.96 -24.88 11.64
N GLN A 142 -5.53 -25.78 10.75
CA GLN A 142 -4.18 -25.76 10.20
C GLN A 142 -3.88 -24.51 9.37
N LYS A 143 -4.86 -24.01 8.60
CA LYS A 143 -4.72 -22.73 7.88
C LYS A 143 -4.52 -21.56 8.85
N ILE A 144 -5.31 -21.50 9.91
CA ILE A 144 -5.21 -20.47 10.95
C ILE A 144 -3.86 -20.56 11.66
N LEU A 145 -3.40 -21.76 12.04
CA LEU A 145 -2.10 -21.95 12.69
C LEU A 145 -0.96 -21.40 11.83
N LYS A 146 -0.94 -21.77 10.54
CA LYS A 146 0.05 -21.26 9.58
C LYS A 146 -0.01 -19.74 9.43
N GLY A 147 -1.20 -19.14 9.45
CA GLY A 147 -1.37 -17.69 9.42
C GLY A 147 -0.81 -16.99 10.66
N ILE A 148 -0.99 -17.59 11.84
CA ILE A 148 -0.41 -17.10 13.11
C ILE A 148 1.11 -17.21 13.08
N GLU A 149 1.65 -18.35 12.66
CA GLU A 149 3.09 -18.58 12.51
C GLU A 149 3.68 -17.57 11.52
N PHE A 150 3.05 -17.36 10.37
CA PHE A 150 3.49 -16.35 9.40
C PHE A 150 3.53 -14.93 9.99
N LYS A 151 2.51 -14.54 10.75
CA LYS A 151 2.50 -13.22 11.38
C LYS A 151 3.62 -13.06 12.42
N LYS A 152 4.00 -14.16 13.09
CA LYS A 152 5.17 -14.19 13.98
C LYS A 152 6.49 -14.18 13.21
N GLU A 153 6.57 -14.89 12.08
CA GLU A 153 7.70 -14.86 11.15
C GLU A 153 7.92 -13.45 10.57
N GLY A 154 6.84 -12.68 10.38
CA GLY A 154 6.85 -11.28 9.94
C GLY A 154 7.60 -10.31 10.88
N GLY A 155 8.05 -10.77 12.05
CA GLY A 155 9.15 -10.15 12.80
C GLY A 155 8.88 -8.74 13.34
N GLY A 156 7.63 -8.32 13.45
CA GLY A 156 7.29 -6.95 13.85
C GLY A 156 7.55 -5.91 12.75
N ARG A 157 7.57 -6.32 11.47
CA ARG A 157 7.63 -5.40 10.33
C ARG A 157 6.24 -4.96 9.89
N PHE A 158 6.12 -3.69 9.51
CA PHE A 158 4.87 -3.03 9.13
C PHE A 158 4.86 -2.74 7.62
N ALA A 159 3.70 -2.66 6.98
CA ALA A 159 3.66 -2.35 5.56
C ALA A 159 4.06 -0.90 5.29
N LEU A 160 4.64 -0.64 4.12
CA LEU A 160 5.03 0.71 3.69
C LEU A 160 3.89 1.72 3.81
N GLY A 161 2.70 1.38 3.31
CA GLY A 161 1.55 2.29 3.35
C GLY A 161 0.94 2.48 4.74
N GLU A 162 1.34 1.68 5.73
CA GLU A 162 0.98 1.90 7.12
C GLU A 162 1.87 2.98 7.75
N ILE A 163 3.18 2.88 7.53
CA ILE A 163 4.17 3.69 8.24
C ILE A 163 4.46 4.99 7.52
N LEU A 164 4.41 5.03 6.19
CA LEU A 164 4.74 6.25 5.44
C LEU A 164 3.84 7.45 5.80
N PRO A 165 2.50 7.32 5.88
CA PRO A 165 1.65 8.44 6.29
C PRO A 165 1.95 8.92 7.71
N LEU A 166 2.15 7.98 8.65
CA LEU A 166 2.50 8.29 10.05
C LEU A 166 3.83 9.06 10.12
N ALA A 167 4.85 8.58 9.41
CA ALA A 167 6.16 9.22 9.38
C ALA A 167 6.11 10.64 8.78
N ARG A 168 5.29 10.85 7.74
CA ARG A 168 5.06 12.18 7.16
C ARG A 168 4.39 13.13 8.16
N GLU A 169 3.36 12.67 8.86
CA GLU A 169 2.69 13.48 9.89
C GLU A 169 3.62 13.82 11.08
N ILE A 170 4.47 12.88 11.48
CA ILE A 170 5.50 13.13 12.51
C ILE A 170 6.52 14.17 11.99
N LYS A 171 7.04 13.98 10.77
CA LYS A 171 7.98 14.93 10.13
C LYS A 171 7.38 16.34 10.09
N GLU A 172 6.14 16.49 9.65
CA GLU A 172 5.46 17.79 9.58
C GLU A 172 5.28 18.47 10.93
N ARG A 173 5.07 17.69 12.01
CA ARG A 173 4.97 18.23 13.37
C ARG A 173 6.32 18.64 13.92
N LEU A 174 7.35 17.82 13.72
CA LEU A 174 8.71 18.15 14.15
C LEU A 174 9.25 19.40 13.45
N LEU A 175 8.96 19.58 12.15
CA LEU A 175 9.29 20.79 11.40
C LEU A 175 8.69 22.08 11.98
N LYS A 176 7.62 21.99 12.78
CA LYS A 176 6.98 23.15 13.42
C LYS A 176 7.59 23.50 14.79
N VAL A 177 8.51 22.69 15.31
CA VAL A 177 9.22 22.99 16.56
C VAL A 177 10.19 24.15 16.31
N LYS A 178 10.19 25.13 17.21
CA LYS A 178 11.01 26.34 17.07
C LYS A 178 12.50 26.00 17.03
N GLY A 179 13.19 26.48 15.99
CA GLY A 179 14.62 26.25 15.79
C GLY A 179 14.95 24.99 15.00
N VAL A 180 13.96 24.24 14.49
CA VAL A 180 14.19 23.15 13.52
C VAL A 180 14.35 23.75 12.12
N GLU A 181 15.46 23.43 11.45
CA GLU A 181 15.70 23.79 10.05
C GLU A 181 15.10 22.75 9.09
N THR A 182 15.34 21.46 9.37
CA THR A 182 14.83 20.37 8.53
C THR A 182 14.63 19.09 9.33
N VAL A 183 13.79 18.20 8.81
CA VAL A 183 13.57 16.84 9.29
C VAL A 183 13.47 15.94 8.07
N GLU A 184 14.23 14.86 8.04
CA GLU A 184 14.17 13.86 6.97
C GLU A 184 13.90 12.46 7.52
N ILE A 185 13.09 11.72 6.76
CA ILE A 185 12.86 10.30 6.99
C ILE A 185 14.05 9.56 6.38
N ALA A 186 14.67 8.66 7.15
CA ALA A 186 15.80 7.85 6.74
C ALA A 186 15.40 6.35 6.70
N GLY A 187 16.38 5.46 6.85
CA GLY A 187 16.15 4.04 7.01
C GLY A 187 15.51 3.34 5.82
N SER A 188 14.90 2.20 6.11
CA SER A 188 14.18 1.38 5.12
C SER A 188 12.99 2.12 4.49
N LEU A 189 12.41 3.07 5.23
CA LEU A 189 11.28 3.88 4.77
C LEU A 189 11.68 4.86 3.67
N ARG A 190 12.85 5.51 3.78
CA ARG A 190 13.40 6.35 2.70
C ARG A 190 13.77 5.54 1.47
N ARG A 191 14.21 4.28 1.65
CA ARG A 191 14.46 3.33 0.54
C ARG A 191 13.17 2.69 -0.02
N ARG A 192 12.00 3.05 0.52
CA ARG A 192 10.68 2.58 0.11
C ARG A 192 10.49 1.06 0.17
N GLN A 193 11.15 0.39 1.10
CA GLN A 193 10.94 -1.06 1.27
C GLN A 193 9.46 -1.35 1.53
N GLU A 194 8.93 -2.42 0.92
CA GLU A 194 7.53 -2.83 1.05
C GLU A 194 7.10 -3.11 2.49
N THR A 195 8.06 -3.52 3.33
CA THR A 195 7.88 -3.64 4.78
C THR A 195 8.98 -2.89 5.53
N ILE A 196 8.64 -2.35 6.69
CA ILE A 196 9.43 -1.41 7.50
C ILE A 196 9.62 -2.01 8.89
N GLY A 197 10.84 -2.02 9.41
CA GLY A 197 11.11 -2.51 10.77
C GLY A 197 10.89 -1.43 11.82
N ASP A 198 11.56 -0.31 11.63
CA ASP A 198 11.61 0.86 12.50
C ASP A 198 11.51 2.15 11.67
N LEU A 199 11.25 3.26 12.38
CA LEU A 199 11.21 4.59 11.81
C LEU A 199 12.45 5.39 12.21
N ASP A 200 13.32 5.72 11.25
CA ASP A 200 14.46 6.60 11.45
C ASP A 200 14.15 8.03 11.00
N LEU A 201 14.35 9.00 11.89
CA LEU A 201 14.21 10.43 11.62
C LEU A 201 15.51 11.16 11.93
N LEU A 202 15.94 12.01 11.00
CA LEU A 202 17.07 12.92 11.17
C LEU A 202 16.56 14.35 11.18
N ALA A 203 17.07 15.18 12.08
CA ALA A 203 16.72 16.60 12.15
C ALA A 203 17.97 17.47 12.23
N ILE A 204 17.84 18.71 11.75
CA ILE A 204 18.78 19.80 12.01
C ILE A 204 18.05 20.82 12.87
N SER A 205 18.65 21.19 14.00
CA SER A 205 18.06 22.19 14.88
C SER A 205 19.11 22.93 15.71
N GLU A 206 18.85 24.21 15.96
CA GLU A 206 19.58 25.03 16.93
C GLU A 206 19.22 24.69 18.40
N ASN A 207 18.07 24.02 18.63
CA ASN A 207 17.61 23.60 19.95
C ASN A 207 17.33 22.09 19.99
N PRO A 208 18.36 21.21 19.91
CA PRO A 208 18.18 19.76 19.84
C PRO A 208 17.31 19.17 20.94
N ASP A 209 17.50 19.65 22.17
CA ASP A 209 16.77 19.23 23.37
C ASP A 209 15.26 19.43 23.19
N ALA A 210 14.85 20.61 22.69
CA ALA A 210 13.44 20.93 22.46
C ALA A 210 12.77 20.00 21.42
N VAL A 211 13.53 19.57 20.41
CA VAL A 211 13.03 18.63 19.39
C VAL A 211 12.86 17.23 19.98
N SER A 212 13.86 16.76 20.73
CA SER A 212 13.83 15.47 21.42
C SER A 212 12.70 15.41 22.45
N ASP A 213 12.50 16.49 23.20
CA ASP A 213 11.41 16.68 24.17
C ASP A 213 10.05 16.61 23.49
N TYR A 214 9.88 17.33 22.37
CA TYR A 214 8.61 17.32 21.62
C TYR A 214 8.31 15.92 21.08
N PHE A 215 9.32 15.27 20.48
CA PHE A 215 9.19 13.93 19.90
C PHE A 215 8.74 12.89 20.93
N THR A 216 9.31 12.90 22.13
CA THR A 216 8.96 11.93 23.19
C THR A 216 7.61 12.20 23.86
N LYS A 217 7.03 13.39 23.69
CA LYS A 217 5.72 13.78 24.23
C LYS A 217 4.58 13.68 23.21
N MET A 218 4.83 13.20 21.99
CA MET A 218 3.78 13.04 20.98
C MET A 218 2.74 12.01 21.42
N HIS A 219 1.48 12.23 21.03
CA HIS A 219 0.34 11.40 21.46
C HIS A 219 0.41 9.93 21.01
N GLU A 220 1.17 9.63 19.97
CA GLU A 220 1.41 8.26 19.51
C GLU A 220 2.44 7.51 20.36
N VAL A 221 3.25 8.21 21.16
CA VAL A 221 4.29 7.59 21.98
C VAL A 221 3.64 6.73 23.05
N ALA A 222 3.88 5.43 22.95
CA ALA A 222 3.45 4.43 23.91
C ALA A 222 4.48 4.27 25.03
N HIS A 223 5.76 4.36 24.69
CA HIS A 223 6.87 4.18 25.64
C HIS A 223 8.11 4.94 25.17
N VAL A 224 8.89 5.47 26.10
CA VAL A 224 10.17 6.13 25.81
C VAL A 224 11.28 5.21 26.28
N TYR A 225 12.09 4.68 25.35
CA TYR A 225 13.24 3.83 25.66
C TYR A 225 14.45 4.66 26.08
N ALA A 226 14.68 5.78 25.38
CA ALA A 226 15.79 6.68 25.66
C ALA A 226 15.41 8.12 25.29
N HIS A 227 15.93 9.06 26.07
CA HIS A 227 15.79 10.49 25.85
C HIS A 227 17.09 11.20 26.23
N GLY A 228 17.66 11.93 25.28
CA GLY A 228 18.78 12.84 25.49
C GLY A 228 18.74 13.96 24.46
N ASP A 229 19.63 14.95 24.61
CA ASP A 229 19.55 16.22 23.89
C ASP A 229 19.50 16.04 22.36
N THR A 230 20.31 15.13 21.81
CA THR A 230 20.42 14.93 20.35
C THR A 230 19.88 13.58 19.88
N LYS A 231 19.39 12.73 20.79
CA LYS A 231 18.89 11.40 20.46
C LYS A 231 17.71 11.01 21.34
N ALA A 232 16.64 10.56 20.69
CA ALA A 232 15.51 9.95 21.37
C ALA A 232 15.12 8.64 20.69
N MET A 233 14.67 7.66 21.49
CA MET A 233 14.19 6.37 21.03
C MET A 233 12.86 6.08 21.71
N VAL A 234 11.81 5.84 20.93
CA VAL A 234 10.45 5.64 21.43
C VAL A 234 9.79 4.44 20.77
N ARG A 235 8.80 3.88 21.46
CA ARG A 235 7.79 2.99 20.90
C ARG A 235 6.58 3.83 20.54
N LEU A 236 6.16 3.83 19.27
CA LEU A 236 4.93 4.45 18.81
C LEU A 236 3.82 3.40 18.73
N ASN A 237 2.58 3.79 19.04
CA ASN A 237 1.39 3.01 18.70
C ASN A 237 1.17 3.07 17.18
N SER A 238 1.10 1.91 16.52
CA SER A 238 0.80 1.88 15.09
C SER A 238 -0.71 1.99 14.82
N PRO A 239 -1.15 2.74 13.78
CA PRO A 239 -2.56 2.79 13.38
C PRO A 239 -3.20 1.40 13.18
N ALA A 240 -2.50 0.42 12.62
CA ALA A 240 -3.06 -0.94 12.43
C ALA A 240 -2.98 -1.85 13.67
N GLY A 241 -2.41 -1.36 14.77
CA GLY A 241 -2.19 -2.11 16.01
C GLY A 241 -0.76 -2.63 16.15
N GLY A 242 -0.36 -2.93 17.39
CA GLY A 242 1.06 -3.15 17.73
C GLY A 242 1.81 -1.85 17.95
N GLY A 243 3.13 -1.92 18.09
CA GLY A 243 3.97 -0.73 18.20
C GLY A 243 5.20 -0.84 17.32
N ILE A 244 5.63 0.29 16.77
CA ILE A 244 6.82 0.43 15.95
C ILE A 244 7.86 1.23 16.72
N ASP A 245 9.11 0.81 16.66
CA ASP A 245 10.20 1.58 17.26
C ASP A 245 10.56 2.75 16.34
N ALA A 246 10.80 3.91 16.92
CA ALA A 246 11.15 5.12 16.20
C ALA A 246 12.32 5.83 16.86
N ASP A 247 13.33 6.14 16.05
CA ASP A 247 14.56 6.80 16.44
C ASP A 247 14.61 8.20 15.84
N LEU A 248 14.86 9.20 16.69
CA LEU A 248 15.16 10.57 16.28
C LEU A 248 16.63 10.87 16.57
N ARG A 249 17.32 11.46 15.60
CA ARG A 249 18.65 12.04 15.79
C ARG A 249 18.69 13.47 15.29
N VAL A 250 19.12 14.39 16.16
CA VAL A 250 19.43 15.77 15.79
C VAL A 250 20.92 15.85 15.51
N VAL A 251 21.29 16.31 14.31
CA VAL A 251 22.68 16.38 13.86
C VAL A 251 23.04 17.81 13.41
N PRO A 252 24.33 18.21 13.53
CA PRO A 252 24.78 19.49 13.00
C PRO A 252 24.55 19.63 11.50
N ARG A 253 24.29 20.86 11.03
CA ARG A 253 24.04 21.17 9.62
C ARG A 253 25.16 20.69 8.71
N GLU A 254 26.39 20.79 9.20
CA GLU A 254 27.63 20.45 8.50
C GLU A 254 27.77 18.96 8.24
N SER A 255 27.12 18.12 9.06
CA SER A 255 27.21 16.66 9.00
C SER A 255 25.97 16.00 8.39
N PHE A 256 24.95 16.78 8.04
CA PHE A 256 23.64 16.23 7.68
C PHE A 256 23.67 15.30 6.47
N GLY A 257 24.46 15.61 5.43
CA GLY A 257 24.62 14.75 4.26
C GLY A 257 25.22 13.39 4.60
N ALA A 258 26.23 13.37 5.47
CA ALA A 258 26.85 12.13 5.94
C ALA A 258 25.91 11.31 6.82
N ALA A 259 25.18 11.97 7.72
CA ALA A 259 24.17 11.32 8.53
C ALA A 259 23.07 10.72 7.65
N LEU A 260 22.57 11.47 6.68
CA LEU A 260 21.53 10.99 5.77
C LEU A 260 22.00 9.80 4.95
N GLN A 261 23.23 9.82 4.40
CA GLN A 261 23.84 8.67 3.71
C GLN A 261 23.90 7.45 4.65
N TYR A 262 24.40 7.65 5.87
CA TYR A 262 24.59 6.59 6.86
C TYR A 262 23.28 5.96 7.31
N PHE A 263 22.30 6.76 7.77
CA PHE A 263 21.04 6.27 8.31
C PHE A 263 20.06 5.86 7.22
N THR A 264 20.21 6.34 5.99
CA THR A 264 19.44 5.80 4.85
C THR A 264 19.88 4.38 4.53
N GLY A 265 21.18 4.06 4.63
CA GLY A 265 21.68 2.74 4.28
C GLY A 265 21.41 2.34 2.83
N SER A 266 21.24 1.04 2.50
CA SER A 266 21.23 -0.10 3.42
C SER A 266 22.57 -0.33 4.15
N LYS A 267 22.60 -1.26 5.12
CA LYS A 267 23.85 -1.69 5.76
C LYS A 267 24.89 -2.13 4.71
N ASP A 268 24.46 -2.90 3.72
CA ASP A 268 25.34 -3.47 2.70
C ASP A 268 25.85 -2.38 1.75
N HIS A 269 24.98 -1.47 1.34
CA HIS A 269 25.37 -0.27 0.59
C HIS A 269 26.44 0.54 1.35
N ASN A 270 26.22 0.79 2.64
CA ASN A 270 27.18 1.52 3.48
C ASN A 270 28.53 0.81 3.62
N ILE A 271 28.53 -0.54 3.71
CA ILE A 271 29.77 -1.32 3.77
C ILE A 271 30.60 -1.10 2.51
N GLU A 272 29.99 -1.22 1.33
CA GLU A 272 30.69 -1.08 0.06
C GLU A 272 31.15 0.36 -0.21
N VAL A 273 30.31 1.37 0.08
CA VAL A 273 30.71 2.78 -0.02
C VAL A 273 31.88 3.09 0.91
N ARG A 274 31.90 2.55 2.14
CA ARG A 274 33.05 2.69 3.05
C ARG A 274 34.30 2.00 2.52
N LYS A 275 34.19 0.82 1.90
CA LYS A 275 35.34 0.15 1.26
C LYS A 275 35.93 1.01 0.13
N ILE A 276 35.09 1.68 -0.66
CA ILE A 276 35.55 2.63 -1.69
C ILE A 276 36.28 3.81 -1.05
N ALA A 277 35.72 4.39 0.02
CA ALA A 277 36.38 5.46 0.76
C ALA A 277 37.77 5.03 1.28
N ILE A 278 37.87 3.85 1.90
CA ILE A 278 39.13 3.30 2.42
C ILE A 278 40.17 3.13 1.30
N LYS A 279 39.77 2.59 0.14
CA LYS A 279 40.66 2.45 -1.04
C LYS A 279 41.23 3.78 -1.53
N LYS A 280 40.53 4.89 -1.29
CA LYS A 280 40.96 6.26 -1.60
C LYS A 280 41.72 6.95 -0.46
N GLY A 281 41.99 6.25 0.64
CA GLY A 281 42.64 6.80 1.83
C GLY A 281 41.74 7.72 2.65
N TYR A 282 40.42 7.54 2.56
CA TYR A 282 39.42 8.30 3.29
C TYR A 282 38.75 7.47 4.40
N LYS A 283 38.18 8.15 5.40
CA LYS A 283 37.29 7.56 6.42
C LYS A 283 35.89 8.16 6.25
N LEU A 284 34.87 7.32 6.04
CA LEU A 284 33.47 7.74 6.01
C LEU A 284 32.74 7.26 7.26
N ASN A 285 32.06 8.15 7.95
CA ASN A 285 31.18 7.87 9.08
C ASN A 285 29.93 8.78 9.06
N GLU A 286 29.09 8.69 10.09
CA GLU A 286 27.85 9.46 10.21
C GLU A 286 28.04 10.99 10.31
N TYR A 287 29.26 11.47 10.51
CA TYR A 287 29.57 12.90 10.63
C TYR A 287 30.23 13.49 9.39
N GLY A 288 30.80 12.67 8.51
CA GLY A 288 31.52 13.15 7.32
C GLY A 288 32.41 12.13 6.64
N LEU A 289 32.94 12.55 5.50
CA LEU A 289 34.05 11.94 4.79
C LEU A 289 35.34 12.70 5.12
N TYR A 290 36.37 11.98 5.57
CA TYR A 290 37.61 12.54 6.10
C TYR A 290 38.83 12.08 5.33
N ARG A 291 39.81 12.97 5.17
CA ARG A 291 41.19 12.63 4.81
C ARG A 291 42.09 12.95 6.02
N GLY A 292 42.51 11.91 6.75
CA GLY A 292 43.11 12.10 8.06
C GLY A 292 42.11 12.73 9.04
N LYS A 293 42.43 13.91 9.59
CA LYS A 293 41.53 14.68 10.47
C LYS A 293 40.67 15.72 9.73
N LYS A 294 40.93 15.97 8.44
CA LYS A 294 40.25 17.01 7.67
C LYS A 294 38.96 16.46 7.05
N ILE A 295 37.83 17.12 7.29
CA ILE A 295 36.57 16.86 6.58
C ILE A 295 36.72 17.34 5.13
N ILE A 296 36.36 16.48 4.18
CA ILE A 296 36.42 16.76 2.73
C ILE A 296 35.06 16.73 2.03
N ALA A 297 34.05 16.14 2.67
CA ALA A 297 32.64 16.20 2.30
C ALA A 297 31.77 15.80 3.49
N ALA A 298 30.64 16.45 3.71
CA ALA A 298 29.72 16.09 4.80
C ALA A 298 28.32 16.72 4.69
N ARG A 299 28.18 17.83 3.94
CA ARG A 299 26.97 18.67 3.97
C ARG A 299 25.80 18.07 3.18
N SER A 300 26.10 17.37 2.09
CA SER A 300 25.09 16.66 1.29
C SER A 300 25.56 15.26 0.91
N GLU A 301 24.61 14.39 0.55
CA GLU A 301 24.93 13.05 0.06
C GLU A 301 25.72 13.15 -1.26
N GLU A 302 25.32 14.07 -2.13
CA GLU A 302 25.94 14.31 -3.43
C GLU A 302 27.42 14.67 -3.30
N GLU A 303 27.77 15.55 -2.36
CA GLU A 303 29.16 15.93 -2.09
C GLU A 303 30.00 14.70 -1.71
N ILE A 304 29.45 13.77 -0.93
CA ILE A 304 30.13 12.56 -0.49
C ILE A 304 30.36 11.62 -1.68
N TYR A 305 29.30 11.30 -2.44
CA TYR A 305 29.42 10.42 -3.60
C TYR A 305 30.35 11.01 -4.68
N GLU A 306 30.30 12.32 -4.92
CA GLU A 306 31.20 13.02 -5.84
C GLU A 306 32.67 12.88 -5.41
N LYS A 307 33.00 13.09 -4.12
CA LYS A 307 34.38 12.86 -3.61
C LYS A 307 34.82 11.41 -3.73
N LEU A 308 33.88 10.47 -3.68
CA LEU A 308 34.15 9.05 -3.92
C LEU A 308 34.27 8.71 -5.41
N GLY A 309 33.97 9.66 -6.30
CA GLY A 309 34.06 9.49 -7.76
C GLY A 309 32.96 8.62 -8.32
N MET A 310 31.74 8.73 -7.79
CA MET A 310 30.56 8.01 -8.26
C MET A 310 29.34 8.93 -8.28
N ALA A 311 28.41 8.67 -9.20
CA ALA A 311 27.11 9.32 -9.19
C ALA A 311 26.32 8.96 -7.92
N THR A 312 25.45 9.85 -7.44
CA THR A 312 24.62 9.61 -6.25
C THR A 312 23.49 8.63 -6.56
N PRO A 313 23.48 7.40 -6.00
CA PRO A 313 22.38 6.48 -6.23
C PRO A 313 21.13 6.98 -5.49
N PRO A 314 19.94 7.03 -6.15
CA PRO A 314 18.69 7.28 -5.47
C PRO A 314 18.49 6.33 -4.27
N PRO A 315 17.90 6.79 -3.14
CA PRO A 315 17.74 5.96 -1.94
C PRO A 315 17.07 4.61 -2.19
N GLU A 316 16.11 4.56 -3.11
CA GLU A 316 15.33 3.34 -3.40
C GLU A 316 16.21 2.17 -3.87
N ILE A 317 17.35 2.46 -4.52
CA ILE A 317 18.24 1.43 -5.10
C ILE A 317 19.48 1.14 -4.26
N ARG A 318 19.62 1.74 -3.08
CA ARG A 318 20.78 1.55 -2.17
C ARG A 318 20.68 0.22 -1.43
N LEU A 319 20.82 -0.87 -2.16
CA LEU A 319 20.61 -2.25 -1.70
C LEU A 319 21.84 -3.15 -1.89
N ASN A 320 22.92 -2.62 -2.47
CA ASN A 320 24.09 -3.40 -2.91
C ASN A 320 23.70 -4.49 -3.93
N ASP A 321 22.98 -4.09 -4.97
CA ASP A 321 22.44 -4.95 -6.03
C ASP A 321 22.84 -4.42 -7.42
N GLY A 322 24.09 -3.93 -7.51
CA GLY A 322 24.71 -3.40 -8.71
C GLY A 322 24.73 -1.86 -8.82
N GLU A 323 24.09 -1.13 -7.90
CA GLU A 323 23.94 0.33 -8.01
C GLU A 323 25.28 1.05 -7.86
N ILE A 324 26.21 0.46 -7.11
CA ILE A 324 27.53 1.01 -6.84
C ILE A 324 28.40 0.91 -8.09
N GLU A 325 28.42 -0.25 -8.75
CA GLU A 325 29.13 -0.47 -10.00
C GLU A 325 28.59 0.41 -11.12
N ALA A 326 27.27 0.57 -11.19
CA ALA A 326 26.62 1.47 -12.14
C ALA A 326 26.99 2.93 -11.86
N ALA A 327 26.96 3.35 -10.59
CA ALA A 327 27.30 4.72 -10.18
C ALA A 327 28.78 5.08 -10.42
N LEU A 328 29.71 4.15 -10.18
CA LEU A 328 31.14 4.35 -10.48
C LEU A 328 31.43 4.48 -11.98
N LYS A 329 30.57 3.90 -12.83
CA LYS A 329 30.69 3.93 -14.29
C LYS A 329 29.84 5.02 -14.94
N ASP A 330 29.14 5.83 -14.14
CA ASP A 330 28.15 6.81 -14.60
C ASP A 330 27.07 6.19 -15.51
N LYS A 331 26.56 5.02 -15.09
CA LYS A 331 25.57 4.19 -15.81
C LYS A 331 24.32 3.91 -14.98
N LEU A 332 24.03 4.74 -13.98
CA LEU A 332 22.76 4.65 -13.25
C LEU A 332 21.59 4.89 -14.23
N PRO A 333 20.52 4.06 -14.19
CA PRO A 333 19.36 4.27 -15.04
C PRO A 333 18.60 5.54 -14.65
N LYS A 334 17.89 6.14 -15.60
CA LYS A 334 16.95 7.23 -15.32
C LYS A 334 15.63 6.63 -14.84
N LEU A 335 15.57 6.39 -13.53
CA LEU A 335 14.39 5.84 -12.86
C LEU A 335 13.12 6.64 -13.19
N ILE A 336 11.99 5.95 -13.34
CA ILE A 336 10.67 6.59 -13.48
C ILE A 336 10.46 7.61 -12.35
N GLY A 337 10.02 8.82 -12.72
CA GLY A 337 9.74 9.90 -11.79
C GLY A 337 8.39 9.73 -11.09
N TYR A 338 8.30 10.23 -9.85
CA TYR A 338 7.01 10.40 -9.19
C TYR A 338 6.18 11.43 -9.99
N GLY A 339 4.91 11.11 -10.30
CA GLY A 339 4.03 11.96 -11.11
C GLY A 339 4.16 11.79 -12.62
N GLU A 340 4.92 10.81 -13.12
CA GLU A 340 5.02 10.53 -14.57
C GLU A 340 3.90 9.67 -15.16
N LEU A 341 3.02 9.14 -14.30
CA LEU A 341 1.87 8.33 -14.73
C LEU A 341 0.75 9.24 -15.24
N ARG A 342 0.15 8.86 -16.36
CA ARG A 342 -0.90 9.63 -17.05
C ARG A 342 -2.28 9.03 -16.85
N GLY A 343 -2.37 7.83 -16.28
CA GLY A 343 -3.65 7.23 -15.93
C GLY A 343 -3.53 6.06 -14.98
N ASP A 344 -4.68 5.65 -14.47
CA ASP A 344 -4.86 4.56 -13.51
C ASP A 344 -5.68 3.45 -14.16
N LEU A 345 -5.20 2.20 -14.15
CA LEU A 345 -5.71 1.12 -14.99
C LEU A 345 -6.46 0.03 -14.25
N GLN A 346 -6.58 0.15 -12.93
CA GLN A 346 -7.39 -0.73 -12.12
C GLN A 346 -8.15 0.09 -11.07
N VAL A 347 -9.42 0.38 -11.38
CA VAL A 347 -10.30 1.21 -10.56
C VAL A 347 -11.67 0.55 -10.45
N GLN A 348 -12.11 0.32 -9.22
CA GLN A 348 -13.40 -0.30 -8.89
C GLN A 348 -14.44 0.77 -8.52
N THR A 349 -15.72 0.47 -8.76
CA THR A 349 -16.83 1.40 -8.50
C THR A 349 -17.98 0.73 -7.75
N ASP A 350 -18.99 1.51 -7.40
CA ASP A 350 -20.22 1.00 -6.78
C ASP A 350 -21.07 0.11 -7.70
N TRP A 351 -20.61 -0.15 -8.93
CA TRP A 351 -21.14 -1.21 -9.77
C TRP A 351 -20.83 -2.59 -9.21
N THR A 352 -19.69 -2.80 -8.54
CA THR A 352 -19.41 -4.02 -7.77
C THR A 352 -19.18 -3.71 -6.29
N ASP A 353 -17.93 -3.48 -5.91
CA ASP A 353 -17.46 -3.44 -4.52
C ASP A 353 -16.65 -2.19 -4.19
N GLY A 354 -16.54 -1.25 -5.12
CA GLY A 354 -16.10 0.10 -4.84
C GLY A 354 -17.13 0.90 -4.04
N ALA A 355 -16.65 1.91 -3.32
CA ALA A 355 -17.46 2.82 -2.52
C ALA A 355 -18.08 3.96 -3.36
N ASN A 356 -17.45 4.31 -4.47
CA ASN A 356 -17.75 5.52 -5.23
C ASN A 356 -18.36 5.21 -6.60
N SER A 357 -19.22 6.11 -7.08
CA SER A 357 -19.74 6.02 -8.46
C SER A 357 -18.64 6.31 -9.48
N ILE A 358 -18.85 5.90 -10.73
CA ILE A 358 -17.94 6.22 -11.85
C ILE A 358 -17.68 7.73 -11.92
N GLU A 359 -18.72 8.57 -11.79
CA GLU A 359 -18.54 10.03 -11.83
C GLU A 359 -17.66 10.54 -10.67
N GLU A 360 -17.86 10.07 -9.45
CA GLU A 360 -17.05 10.48 -8.30
C GLU A 360 -15.57 10.10 -8.49
N MET A 361 -15.28 8.88 -8.95
CA MET A 361 -13.92 8.41 -9.22
C MET A 361 -13.24 9.26 -10.28
N VAL A 362 -13.95 9.56 -11.37
CA VAL A 362 -13.43 10.39 -12.47
C VAL A 362 -13.12 11.81 -12.02
N ARG A 363 -13.97 12.43 -11.18
CA ARG A 363 -13.71 13.78 -10.69
C ARG A 363 -12.48 13.86 -9.81
N GLU A 364 -12.21 12.82 -9.02
CA GLU A 364 -10.98 12.79 -8.24
C GLU A 364 -9.76 12.55 -9.12
N ALA A 365 -9.85 11.62 -10.07
CA ALA A 365 -8.79 11.37 -11.05
C ALA A 365 -8.45 12.62 -11.90
N GLU A 366 -9.45 13.43 -12.25
CA GLU A 366 -9.27 14.71 -12.92
C GLU A 366 -8.46 15.70 -12.06
N LYS A 367 -8.75 15.80 -10.75
CA LYS A 367 -7.98 16.64 -9.82
C LYS A 367 -6.54 16.17 -9.66
N LEU A 368 -6.30 14.87 -9.73
CA LEU A 368 -4.98 14.26 -9.72
C LEU A 368 -4.22 14.45 -11.05
N GLY A 369 -4.87 15.00 -12.08
CA GLY A 369 -4.24 15.29 -13.36
C GLY A 369 -4.16 14.08 -14.30
N HIS A 370 -4.96 13.03 -14.06
CA HIS A 370 -5.02 11.89 -14.97
C HIS A 370 -5.67 12.26 -16.30
N GLU A 371 -5.12 11.70 -17.37
CA GLU A 371 -5.66 11.79 -18.73
C GLU A 371 -6.62 10.65 -19.03
N TYR A 372 -6.49 9.53 -18.32
CA TYR A 372 -7.39 8.40 -18.44
C TYR A 372 -7.46 7.60 -17.16
N ILE A 373 -8.60 6.94 -16.95
CA ILE A 373 -8.73 5.86 -15.97
C ILE A 373 -9.47 4.68 -16.61
N ALA A 374 -9.14 3.46 -16.22
CA ALA A 374 -9.91 2.28 -16.59
C ALA A 374 -10.81 1.86 -15.43
N ILE A 375 -12.11 1.78 -15.67
CA ILE A 375 -13.06 1.20 -14.73
C ILE A 375 -13.03 -0.31 -14.95
N THR A 376 -12.62 -1.07 -13.94
CA THR A 376 -12.32 -2.50 -14.05
C THR A 376 -13.08 -3.33 -13.03
N ASP A 377 -14.35 -2.98 -12.79
CA ASP A 377 -15.22 -3.70 -11.86
C ASP A 377 -15.17 -5.24 -12.05
N HIS A 378 -15.21 -5.96 -10.93
CA HIS A 378 -15.09 -7.42 -10.90
C HIS A 378 -16.20 -8.16 -11.67
N THR A 379 -15.86 -9.34 -12.19
CA THR A 379 -16.80 -10.21 -12.93
C THR A 379 -17.43 -11.34 -12.09
N LYS A 380 -18.31 -12.12 -12.71
CA LYS A 380 -19.25 -13.13 -12.15
C LYS A 380 -18.77 -13.96 -10.96
N SER A 381 -17.53 -14.43 -10.94
CA SER A 381 -17.12 -15.53 -10.06
C SER A 381 -16.97 -15.15 -8.58
N LEU A 382 -17.01 -13.84 -8.26
CA LEU A 382 -17.01 -13.33 -6.90
C LEU A 382 -18.46 -13.07 -6.42
N ALA A 383 -19.15 -14.12 -5.98
CA ALA A 383 -20.53 -14.03 -5.50
C ALA A 383 -20.74 -13.03 -4.33
N MET A 384 -19.67 -12.65 -3.63
CA MET A 384 -19.70 -11.68 -2.52
C MET A 384 -19.65 -10.20 -2.95
N THR A 385 -19.15 -9.89 -4.15
CA THR A 385 -18.93 -8.51 -4.65
C THR A 385 -20.04 -8.01 -5.56
N GLY A 386 -21.02 -8.85 -5.88
CA GLY A 386 -22.05 -8.49 -6.87
C GLY A 386 -21.50 -8.37 -8.30
N GLY A 387 -20.49 -9.17 -8.62
CA GLY A 387 -19.74 -9.14 -9.88
C GLY A 387 -20.60 -9.06 -11.15
N ALA A 388 -20.04 -8.43 -12.18
CA ALA A 388 -20.70 -8.18 -13.45
C ALA A 388 -20.69 -9.42 -14.37
N ASP A 389 -21.89 -9.83 -14.82
CA ASP A 389 -22.04 -10.71 -15.98
C ASP A 389 -21.94 -9.93 -17.30
N GLU A 390 -22.01 -10.62 -18.43
CA GLU A 390 -21.94 -9.97 -19.76
C GLU A 390 -23.00 -8.87 -19.93
N LYS A 391 -24.21 -9.10 -19.41
CA LYS A 391 -25.32 -8.15 -19.55
C LYS A 391 -25.06 -6.90 -18.70
N LYS A 392 -24.53 -7.06 -17.49
CA LYS A 392 -24.18 -5.96 -16.59
C LYS A 392 -22.98 -5.18 -17.11
N LEU A 393 -21.95 -5.85 -17.64
CA LEU A 393 -20.81 -5.19 -18.30
C LEU A 393 -21.27 -4.33 -19.48
N LEU A 394 -22.08 -4.87 -20.40
CA LEU A 394 -22.59 -4.11 -21.54
C LEU A 394 -23.40 -2.86 -21.12
N LYS A 395 -24.12 -2.94 -20.00
CA LYS A 395 -24.82 -1.77 -19.42
C LYS A 395 -23.85 -0.75 -18.83
N GLN A 396 -22.82 -1.20 -18.11
CA GLN A 396 -21.79 -0.33 -17.55
C GLN A 396 -21.03 0.40 -18.66
N MET A 397 -20.66 -0.31 -19.73
CA MET A 397 -20.01 0.29 -20.90
C MET A 397 -20.86 1.41 -21.51
N ALA A 398 -22.16 1.19 -21.66
CA ALA A 398 -23.08 2.21 -22.14
C ALA A 398 -23.18 3.41 -21.18
N GLU A 399 -23.09 3.19 -19.87
CA GLU A 399 -23.04 4.26 -18.89
C GLU A 399 -21.72 5.06 -18.98
N ILE A 400 -20.59 4.37 -19.10
CA ILE A 400 -19.27 4.99 -19.32
C ILE A 400 -19.28 5.83 -20.60
N ASP A 401 -19.91 5.37 -21.69
CA ASP A 401 -20.04 6.14 -22.93
C ASP A 401 -20.86 7.43 -22.73
N LYS A 402 -21.94 7.40 -21.93
CA LYS A 402 -22.71 8.61 -21.58
C LYS A 402 -21.89 9.59 -20.74
N ILE A 403 -21.18 9.09 -19.72
CA ILE A 403 -20.35 9.93 -18.86
C ILE A 403 -19.21 10.55 -19.67
N ASN A 404 -18.53 9.78 -20.51
CA ASN A 404 -17.52 10.30 -21.45
C ASN A 404 -18.07 11.40 -22.36
N HIS A 405 -19.30 11.26 -22.87
CA HIS A 405 -19.95 12.30 -23.66
C HIS A 405 -20.19 13.58 -22.84
N LYS A 406 -20.65 13.45 -21.60
CA LYS A 406 -20.82 14.56 -20.65
C LYS A 406 -19.50 15.27 -20.36
N LEU A 407 -18.44 14.52 -20.03
CA LEU A 407 -17.09 15.06 -19.78
C LEU A 407 -16.57 15.84 -20.98
N LYS A 408 -16.80 15.34 -22.20
CA LYS A 408 -16.42 16.03 -23.44
C LYS A 408 -17.16 17.38 -23.60
N ILE A 409 -18.45 17.45 -23.27
CA ILE A 409 -19.22 18.71 -23.27
C ILE A 409 -18.65 19.70 -22.24
N GLU A 410 -18.21 19.20 -21.10
CA GLU A 410 -17.61 20.00 -20.02
C GLU A 410 -16.14 20.39 -20.30
N ASN A 411 -15.58 20.02 -21.46
CA ASN A 411 -14.16 20.20 -21.81
C ASN A 411 -13.18 19.52 -20.84
N CYS A 412 -13.63 18.48 -20.14
CA CYS A 412 -12.76 17.61 -19.36
C CYS A 412 -11.87 16.79 -20.31
N LYS A 413 -10.56 16.77 -20.06
CA LYS A 413 -9.58 16.04 -20.88
C LYS A 413 -9.48 14.56 -20.53
N LEU A 414 -9.96 14.16 -19.36
CA LEU A 414 -9.89 12.80 -18.86
C LEU A 414 -10.84 11.89 -19.65
N LYS A 415 -10.34 10.73 -20.08
CA LYS A 415 -11.11 9.70 -20.76
C LYS A 415 -11.30 8.47 -19.87
N ILE A 416 -12.54 8.04 -19.71
CA ILE A 416 -12.86 6.77 -19.04
C ILE A 416 -12.73 5.64 -20.05
N LEU A 417 -11.94 4.62 -19.72
CA LEU A 417 -11.79 3.38 -20.47
C LEU A 417 -12.74 2.32 -19.91
N LYS A 418 -13.40 1.61 -20.82
CA LYS A 418 -14.30 0.50 -20.52
C LYS A 418 -13.46 -0.74 -20.24
N GLY A 419 -13.26 -1.09 -18.98
CA GLY A 419 -12.50 -2.27 -18.60
C GLY A 419 -13.30 -3.28 -17.81
N ALA A 420 -12.61 -4.35 -17.41
CA ALA A 420 -13.09 -5.33 -16.44
C ALA A 420 -11.90 -6.05 -15.81
N GLU A 421 -12.03 -6.40 -14.53
CA GLU A 421 -11.15 -7.36 -13.87
C GLU A 421 -11.78 -8.75 -13.93
N VAL A 422 -11.31 -9.52 -14.92
CA VAL A 422 -11.86 -10.82 -15.28
C VAL A 422 -11.25 -11.92 -14.43
N ASN A 423 -12.07 -12.85 -13.93
CA ASN A 423 -11.54 -13.96 -13.16
C ASN A 423 -10.90 -15.02 -14.06
N ILE A 424 -9.71 -15.47 -13.68
CA ILE A 424 -9.09 -16.67 -14.24
C ILE A 424 -9.68 -17.88 -13.54
N LEU A 425 -10.42 -18.73 -14.24
CA LEU A 425 -11.01 -19.96 -13.71
C LEU A 425 -9.96 -21.04 -13.46
N LYS A 426 -10.31 -22.12 -12.75
CA LYS A 426 -9.39 -23.21 -12.38
C LYS A 426 -8.65 -23.79 -13.59
N ASP A 427 -9.34 -23.92 -14.71
CA ASP A 427 -8.81 -24.51 -15.93
C ASP A 427 -8.01 -23.51 -16.79
N GLY A 428 -7.91 -22.23 -16.37
CA GLY A 428 -7.23 -21.15 -17.08
C GLY A 428 -8.10 -20.42 -18.11
N SER A 429 -9.39 -20.76 -18.25
CA SER A 429 -10.33 -19.94 -19.02
C SER A 429 -10.72 -18.67 -18.25
N LEU A 430 -11.22 -17.66 -18.98
CA LEU A 430 -11.76 -16.43 -18.40
C LEU A 430 -13.27 -16.56 -18.16
N ASP A 431 -13.80 -15.91 -17.13
CA ASP A 431 -15.21 -16.07 -16.74
C ASP A 431 -16.22 -15.20 -17.54
N ILE A 432 -15.73 -14.48 -18.55
CA ILE A 432 -16.50 -13.68 -19.52
C ILE A 432 -16.20 -14.16 -20.94
N LYS A 433 -17.24 -14.21 -21.79
CA LYS A 433 -17.11 -14.61 -23.20
C LYS A 433 -16.26 -13.65 -24.02
N ASN A 434 -15.44 -14.18 -24.93
CA ASN A 434 -14.57 -13.39 -25.83
C ASN A 434 -15.33 -12.32 -26.63
N GLU A 435 -16.57 -12.59 -27.06
CA GLU A 435 -17.41 -11.62 -27.80
C GLU A 435 -17.70 -10.33 -27.00
N VAL A 436 -17.67 -10.40 -25.66
CA VAL A 436 -17.84 -9.25 -24.78
C VAL A 436 -16.49 -8.64 -24.42
N LEU A 437 -15.47 -9.48 -24.17
CA LEU A 437 -14.09 -9.01 -23.94
C LEU A 437 -13.59 -8.15 -25.11
N ALA A 438 -13.87 -8.55 -26.34
CA ALA A 438 -13.48 -7.82 -27.56
C ALA A 438 -14.08 -6.40 -27.70
N LYS A 439 -15.04 -6.03 -26.84
CA LYS A 439 -15.67 -4.70 -26.85
C LYS A 439 -15.10 -3.77 -25.77
N LEU A 440 -14.33 -4.31 -24.82
CA LEU A 440 -13.66 -3.53 -23.78
C LEU A 440 -12.45 -2.79 -24.38
N ASP A 441 -12.13 -1.65 -23.81
CA ASP A 441 -10.92 -0.89 -24.14
C ASP A 441 -9.67 -1.48 -23.45
N VAL A 442 -9.85 -2.12 -22.28
CA VAL A 442 -8.80 -2.77 -21.49
C VAL A 442 -9.37 -4.02 -20.82
N VAL A 443 -8.71 -5.17 -20.96
CA VAL A 443 -9.08 -6.39 -20.23
C VAL A 443 -7.96 -6.76 -19.27
N GLY A 444 -8.23 -6.62 -17.97
CA GLY A 444 -7.39 -7.18 -16.93
C GLY A 444 -7.91 -8.55 -16.51
N ALA A 445 -7.02 -9.42 -16.05
CA ALA A 445 -7.45 -10.65 -15.38
C ALA A 445 -6.57 -11.01 -14.20
N ALA A 446 -7.19 -11.62 -13.20
CA ALA A 446 -6.50 -12.02 -11.98
C ALA A 446 -7.00 -13.36 -11.43
N VAL A 447 -6.23 -13.91 -10.49
CA VAL A 447 -6.64 -15.09 -9.71
C VAL A 447 -7.26 -14.62 -8.40
N HIS A 448 -8.53 -14.98 -8.18
CA HIS A 448 -9.25 -14.68 -6.92
C HIS A 448 -9.61 -15.93 -6.10
N SER A 449 -9.24 -17.12 -6.56
CA SER A 449 -9.63 -18.37 -5.93
C SER A 449 -8.59 -19.47 -6.15
N LEU A 450 -8.68 -20.51 -5.32
CA LEU A 450 -7.82 -21.70 -5.39
C LEU A 450 -6.33 -21.35 -5.26
N PHE A 451 -6.00 -20.49 -4.30
CA PHE A 451 -4.62 -20.03 -4.02
C PHE A 451 -3.66 -21.13 -3.54
N ASN A 452 -4.18 -22.33 -3.26
CA ASN A 452 -3.43 -23.46 -2.73
C ASN A 452 -3.18 -24.57 -3.77
N LEU A 453 -3.37 -24.29 -5.06
CA LEU A 453 -2.94 -25.20 -6.14
C LEU A 453 -1.41 -25.37 -6.10
N SER A 454 -0.92 -26.48 -6.65
CA SER A 454 0.53 -26.68 -6.79
C SER A 454 1.14 -25.62 -7.73
N LYS A 455 2.43 -25.31 -7.55
CA LYS A 455 3.17 -24.37 -8.40
C LYS A 455 2.95 -24.65 -9.90
N ALA A 456 3.00 -25.93 -10.30
CA ALA A 456 2.82 -26.34 -11.69
C ALA A 456 1.39 -26.10 -12.20
N GLU A 457 0.37 -26.46 -11.42
CA GLU A 457 -1.04 -26.25 -11.79
C GLU A 457 -1.39 -24.77 -11.89
N GLN A 458 -0.96 -23.97 -10.91
CA GLN A 458 -1.23 -22.54 -10.86
C GLN A 458 -0.53 -21.80 -12.00
N THR A 459 0.73 -22.16 -12.30
CA THR A 459 1.45 -21.62 -13.45
C THR A 459 0.74 -21.97 -14.75
N LYS A 460 0.34 -23.24 -14.95
CA LYS A 460 -0.38 -23.67 -16.17
C LYS A 460 -1.71 -22.92 -16.35
N ARG A 461 -2.44 -22.70 -15.25
CA ARG A 461 -3.69 -21.94 -15.22
C ARG A 461 -3.49 -20.52 -15.74
N ILE A 462 -2.51 -19.79 -15.21
CA ILE A 462 -2.22 -18.40 -15.60
C ILE A 462 -1.69 -18.35 -17.04
N VAL A 463 -0.77 -19.24 -17.42
CA VAL A 463 -0.22 -19.31 -18.79
C VAL A 463 -1.32 -19.52 -19.83
N LYS A 464 -2.32 -20.35 -19.54
CA LYS A 464 -3.46 -20.55 -20.45
C LYS A 464 -4.32 -19.27 -20.58
N ALA A 465 -4.52 -18.54 -19.49
CA ALA A 465 -5.25 -17.27 -19.53
C ALA A 465 -4.54 -16.21 -20.40
N MET A 466 -3.22 -16.08 -20.26
CA MET A 466 -2.38 -15.16 -21.04
C MET A 466 -2.38 -15.43 -22.55
N ALA A 467 -2.74 -16.66 -22.96
CA ALA A 467 -2.91 -17.01 -24.36
C ALA A 467 -4.23 -16.51 -24.97
N ASN A 468 -5.18 -16.02 -24.17
CA ASN A 468 -6.40 -15.40 -24.69
C ASN A 468 -6.02 -14.11 -25.47
N PRO A 469 -6.49 -13.93 -26.73
CA PRO A 469 -6.14 -12.76 -27.54
C PRO A 469 -6.61 -11.44 -26.92
N HIS A 470 -7.66 -11.47 -26.09
CA HIS A 470 -8.21 -10.27 -25.48
C HIS A 470 -7.66 -9.98 -24.08
N LEU A 471 -6.79 -10.81 -23.48
CA LEU A 471 -6.23 -10.50 -22.17
C LEU A 471 -5.03 -9.56 -22.29
N ASP A 472 -5.20 -8.29 -21.89
CA ASP A 472 -4.17 -7.26 -22.00
C ASP A 472 -3.20 -7.24 -20.82
N ILE A 473 -3.75 -7.26 -19.59
CA ILE A 473 -2.99 -7.06 -18.35
C ILE A 473 -3.25 -8.21 -17.39
N LEU A 474 -2.18 -8.78 -16.82
CA LEU A 474 -2.27 -9.70 -15.70
C LEU A 474 -2.19 -8.90 -14.38
N PHE A 475 -3.33 -8.77 -13.71
CA PHE A 475 -3.48 -8.04 -12.45
C PHE A 475 -2.95 -8.88 -11.26
N HIS A 476 -2.30 -8.19 -10.32
CA HIS A 476 -1.66 -8.59 -9.07
C HIS A 476 -1.22 -10.07 -9.12
N PRO A 477 -0.18 -10.36 -9.93
CA PRO A 477 0.10 -11.70 -10.45
C PRO A 477 0.37 -12.80 -9.43
N THR A 478 0.66 -12.44 -8.17
CA THR A 478 0.95 -13.39 -7.09
C THR A 478 -0.18 -13.49 -6.06
N GLY A 479 -1.18 -12.60 -6.15
CA GLY A 479 -2.32 -12.51 -5.24
C GLY A 479 -1.92 -12.29 -3.78
N ARG A 480 -0.72 -11.81 -3.51
CA ARG A 480 -0.25 -11.59 -2.13
C ARG A 480 -1.02 -10.46 -1.45
N ILE A 481 -1.05 -10.51 -0.12
CA ILE A 481 -1.46 -9.38 0.73
C ILE A 481 -0.42 -9.27 1.83
N ILE A 482 0.37 -8.20 1.83
CA ILE A 482 1.46 -7.95 2.78
C ILE A 482 0.96 -8.14 4.21
N ASN A 483 1.73 -8.92 4.98
CA ASN A 483 1.44 -9.28 6.38
C ASN A 483 0.11 -10.01 6.64
N ARG A 484 -0.62 -10.42 5.59
CA ARG A 484 -1.92 -11.13 5.73
C ARG A 484 -1.98 -12.44 4.95
N ARG A 485 -1.56 -12.46 3.68
CA ARG A 485 -1.60 -13.61 2.77
C ARG A 485 -0.28 -13.73 1.99
N LYS A 486 0.40 -14.87 2.11
CA LYS A 486 1.57 -15.20 1.29
C LYS A 486 1.17 -15.23 -0.21
N PRO A 487 2.08 -14.92 -1.14
CA PRO A 487 1.84 -15.19 -2.56
C PRO A 487 1.47 -16.66 -2.74
N TYR A 488 0.57 -16.96 -3.68
CA TYR A 488 0.36 -18.35 -4.07
C TYR A 488 1.58 -18.88 -4.82
N GLU A 489 1.78 -20.20 -4.78
CA GLU A 489 2.89 -20.84 -5.47
C GLU A 489 2.75 -20.69 -6.99
N VAL A 490 3.65 -19.93 -7.63
CA VAL A 490 3.65 -19.68 -9.07
C VAL A 490 5.09 -19.55 -9.60
N ASP A 491 5.33 -20.00 -10.82
CA ASP A 491 6.61 -19.83 -11.51
C ASP A 491 6.71 -18.48 -12.22
N MET A 492 7.19 -17.45 -11.53
CA MET A 492 7.24 -16.09 -12.09
C MET A 492 8.14 -15.98 -13.32
N GLU A 493 9.20 -16.77 -13.43
CA GLU A 493 10.05 -16.80 -14.62
C GLU A 493 9.24 -17.26 -15.85
N THR A 494 8.44 -18.31 -15.68
CA THR A 494 7.53 -18.80 -16.72
C THR A 494 6.43 -17.80 -17.06
N ILE A 495 5.88 -17.11 -16.05
CA ILE A 495 4.89 -16.03 -16.27
C ILE A 495 5.50 -14.89 -17.09
N ILE A 496 6.69 -14.41 -16.73
CA ILE A 496 7.39 -13.33 -17.45
C ILE A 496 7.74 -13.74 -18.88
N LYS A 497 8.26 -14.97 -19.09
CA LYS A 497 8.50 -15.51 -20.45
C LYS A 497 7.21 -15.57 -21.26
N THR A 498 6.09 -15.93 -20.64
CA THR A 498 4.78 -15.98 -21.29
C THR A 498 4.26 -14.60 -21.62
N ALA A 499 4.43 -13.62 -20.73
CA ALA A 499 4.10 -12.21 -20.96
C ALA A 499 4.82 -11.70 -22.21
N LYS A 500 6.13 -11.95 -22.30
CA LYS A 500 6.94 -11.60 -23.48
C LYS A 500 6.42 -12.21 -24.78
N ARG A 501 6.06 -13.50 -24.75
CA ARG A 501 5.57 -14.24 -25.93
C ARG A 501 4.18 -13.80 -26.38
N THR A 502 3.30 -13.47 -25.44
CA THR A 502 1.88 -13.20 -25.70
C THR A 502 1.57 -11.72 -25.86
N GLY A 503 2.51 -10.83 -25.51
CA GLY A 503 2.27 -9.39 -25.42
C GLY A 503 1.50 -8.97 -24.17
N THR A 504 1.16 -9.90 -23.27
CA THR A 504 0.44 -9.58 -22.03
C THR A 504 1.34 -8.72 -21.13
N ILE A 505 0.78 -7.62 -20.63
CA ILE A 505 1.45 -6.67 -19.74
C ILE A 505 1.31 -7.15 -18.29
N LEU A 506 2.30 -6.89 -17.45
CA LEU A 506 2.25 -7.25 -16.02
C LEU A 506 1.92 -6.02 -15.16
N GLU A 507 1.04 -6.19 -14.19
CA GLU A 507 0.67 -5.13 -13.25
C GLU A 507 1.70 -4.95 -12.13
N ILE A 508 1.88 -3.70 -11.73
CA ILE A 508 2.47 -3.27 -10.47
C ILE A 508 1.38 -2.55 -9.67
N ASP A 509 0.61 -3.34 -8.94
CA ASP A 509 -0.50 -2.88 -8.12
C ASP A 509 0.06 -2.04 -6.97
N ALA A 510 -0.25 -0.75 -6.98
CA ALA A 510 0.24 0.22 -6.02
C ALA A 510 -0.56 0.21 -4.71
N HIS A 511 -1.59 -0.63 -4.58
CA HIS A 511 -2.32 -0.73 -3.34
C HIS A 511 -1.35 -1.11 -2.20
N PRO A 512 -1.32 -0.35 -1.09
CA PRO A 512 -0.25 -0.41 -0.09
C PRO A 512 -0.16 -1.76 0.64
N TRP A 513 -1.22 -2.56 0.60
CA TRP A 513 -1.28 -3.89 1.17
C TRP A 513 -0.97 -5.00 0.17
N ARG A 514 -0.79 -4.69 -1.12
CA ARG A 514 -0.43 -5.64 -2.17
C ARG A 514 1.00 -5.42 -2.65
N LEU A 515 1.27 -4.23 -3.20
CA LEU A 515 2.52 -3.88 -3.89
C LEU A 515 2.94 -4.95 -4.90
N ASP A 516 1.98 -5.52 -5.62
CA ASP A 516 2.18 -6.70 -6.47
C ASP A 516 2.14 -6.30 -7.93
N LEU A 517 3.25 -6.19 -8.65
CA LEU A 517 4.41 -7.05 -8.55
C LEU A 517 5.52 -6.63 -7.56
N LYS A 518 6.12 -7.61 -6.87
CA LYS A 518 7.30 -7.40 -6.01
C LYS A 518 8.51 -6.89 -6.82
N ASP A 519 9.32 -6.01 -6.24
CA ASP A 519 10.50 -5.38 -6.87
C ASP A 519 11.45 -6.37 -7.58
N GLU A 520 11.74 -7.52 -6.97
CA GLU A 520 12.53 -8.61 -7.58
C GLU A 520 11.94 -9.06 -8.93
N HIS A 521 10.63 -9.27 -9.00
CA HIS A 521 9.96 -9.72 -10.23
C HIS A 521 9.78 -8.56 -11.23
N ILE A 522 9.63 -7.32 -10.77
CA ILE A 522 9.66 -6.14 -11.64
C ILE A 522 11.03 -6.06 -12.34
N LYS A 523 12.12 -6.27 -11.59
CA LYS A 523 13.49 -6.26 -12.13
C LYS A 523 13.63 -7.34 -13.21
N MET A 524 13.15 -8.56 -12.94
CA MET A 524 13.12 -9.65 -13.92
C MET A 524 12.30 -9.32 -15.17
N ALA A 525 11.11 -8.74 -15.01
CA ALA A 525 10.23 -8.35 -16.13
C ALA A 525 10.91 -7.29 -17.02
N ARG A 526 11.51 -6.27 -16.40
CA ARG A 526 12.30 -5.24 -17.09
C ARG A 526 13.48 -5.85 -17.86
N GLU A 527 14.25 -6.74 -17.25
CA GLU A 527 15.40 -7.40 -17.89
C GLU A 527 14.98 -8.30 -19.06
N ALA A 528 13.80 -8.92 -18.98
CA ALA A 528 13.19 -9.66 -20.08
C ALA A 528 12.56 -8.75 -21.17
N GLY A 529 12.54 -7.43 -20.95
CA GLY A 529 11.90 -6.45 -21.84
C GLY A 529 10.38 -6.65 -21.94
N VAL A 530 9.75 -7.11 -20.86
CA VAL A 530 8.29 -7.16 -20.68
C VAL A 530 7.81 -5.80 -20.21
N LYS A 531 6.70 -5.34 -20.78
CA LYS A 531 6.06 -4.08 -20.41
C LYS A 531 5.21 -4.25 -19.17
N MET A 532 5.10 -3.19 -18.38
CA MET A 532 4.35 -3.17 -17.13
C MET A 532 3.41 -1.97 -17.06
N VAL A 533 2.40 -2.05 -16.18
CA VAL A 533 1.59 -0.90 -15.77
C VAL A 533 1.73 -0.66 -14.27
N ILE A 534 1.40 0.54 -13.81
CA ILE A 534 1.23 0.84 -12.39
C ILE A 534 -0.17 1.43 -12.17
N ASP A 535 -0.99 0.84 -11.33
CA ASP A 535 -2.35 1.27 -10.99
C ASP A 535 -2.60 1.14 -9.48
N THR A 536 -3.77 1.51 -8.98
CA THR A 536 -4.03 1.59 -7.53
C THR A 536 -4.87 0.48 -6.94
N ASP A 537 -5.55 -0.34 -7.77
CA ASP A 537 -6.67 -1.19 -7.36
C ASP A 537 -7.69 -0.39 -6.51
N ALA A 538 -7.94 0.88 -6.87
CA ALA A 538 -8.71 1.79 -6.02
C ALA A 538 -10.19 1.40 -5.95
N HIS A 539 -10.67 1.18 -4.73
CA HIS A 539 -12.08 0.97 -4.39
C HIS A 539 -12.72 2.23 -3.82
N SER A 540 -11.96 3.32 -3.61
CA SER A 540 -12.50 4.62 -3.23
C SER A 540 -11.66 5.76 -3.77
N VAL A 541 -12.23 6.98 -3.80
CA VAL A 541 -11.57 8.17 -4.36
C VAL A 541 -10.20 8.45 -3.74
N GLY A 542 -10.00 8.19 -2.45
CA GLY A 542 -8.70 8.47 -1.85
C GLY A 542 -7.66 7.39 -2.07
N GLU A 543 -8.05 6.20 -2.51
CA GLU A 543 -7.11 5.15 -2.89
C GLU A 543 -6.44 5.46 -4.23
N LEU A 544 -7.02 6.36 -5.05
CA LEU A 544 -6.37 6.89 -6.27
C LEU A 544 -5.03 7.61 -5.97
N HIS A 545 -4.78 7.99 -4.72
CA HIS A 545 -3.53 8.62 -4.30
C HIS A 545 -2.39 7.61 -4.08
N TYR A 546 -2.64 6.30 -4.26
CA TYR A 546 -1.68 5.24 -3.96
C TYR A 546 -0.61 4.99 -5.02
N LEU A 547 -0.71 5.59 -6.22
CA LEU A 547 0.24 5.38 -7.32
C LEU A 547 1.72 5.58 -6.92
N GLU A 548 1.99 6.44 -5.92
CA GLU A 548 3.36 6.64 -5.43
C GLU A 548 4.01 5.37 -4.89
N TYR A 549 3.23 4.43 -4.34
CA TYR A 549 3.76 3.19 -3.79
C TYR A 549 4.21 2.23 -4.89
N GLY A 550 3.45 2.14 -5.98
CA GLY A 550 3.82 1.35 -7.16
C GLY A 550 5.02 1.94 -7.89
N ILE A 551 5.07 3.27 -8.07
CA ILE A 551 6.25 3.98 -8.59
C ILE A 551 7.47 3.69 -7.71
N ALA A 552 7.31 3.71 -6.39
CA ALA A 552 8.40 3.40 -5.48
C ALA A 552 8.94 1.96 -5.69
N GLN A 553 8.08 0.95 -5.84
CA GLN A 553 8.53 -0.42 -6.14
C GLN A 553 9.19 -0.51 -7.52
N ALA A 554 8.64 0.16 -8.54
CA ALA A 554 9.24 0.22 -9.87
C ALA A 554 10.66 0.84 -9.84
N ARG A 555 10.85 1.92 -9.07
CA ARG A 555 12.14 2.57 -8.87
C ARG A 555 13.14 1.66 -8.16
N ARG A 556 12.72 0.93 -7.12
CA ARG A 556 13.54 -0.08 -6.43
C ARG A 556 14.04 -1.17 -7.37
N ALA A 557 13.22 -1.53 -8.36
CA ALA A 557 13.54 -2.47 -9.42
C ALA A 557 14.25 -1.86 -10.64
N TRP A 558 14.69 -0.60 -10.51
CA TRP A 558 15.41 0.15 -11.53
C TRP A 558 14.63 0.35 -12.85
N ALA A 559 13.29 0.39 -12.78
CA ALA A 559 12.45 0.65 -13.93
C ALA A 559 12.58 2.10 -14.38
N GLU A 560 12.68 2.29 -15.69
CA GLU A 560 12.67 3.59 -16.34
C GLU A 560 11.27 3.87 -16.90
N LYS A 561 11.01 5.12 -17.31
CA LYS A 561 9.74 5.53 -17.94
C LYS A 561 9.33 4.63 -19.12
N LYS A 562 10.30 4.13 -19.88
CA LYS A 562 10.06 3.29 -21.06
C LYS A 562 9.50 1.89 -20.72
N ASP A 563 9.63 1.45 -19.48
CA ASP A 563 9.20 0.13 -19.03
C ASP A 563 7.73 0.13 -18.60
N ILE A 564 7.21 1.30 -18.22
CA ILE A 564 5.87 1.51 -17.69
C ILE A 564 4.99 2.21 -18.73
N ILE A 565 3.98 1.52 -19.26
CA ILE A 565 3.25 1.98 -20.46
C ILE A 565 2.21 3.05 -20.16
N ASN A 566 1.67 3.12 -18.95
CA ASN A 566 0.73 4.19 -18.56
C ASN A 566 1.43 5.52 -18.23
N THR A 567 2.70 5.66 -18.60
CA THR A 567 3.40 6.95 -18.75
C THR A 567 3.14 7.60 -20.12
N LYS A 568 2.53 6.86 -21.05
CA LYS A 568 2.27 7.27 -22.43
C LYS A 568 0.92 7.98 -22.59
N PRO A 569 0.77 8.88 -23.58
CA PRO A 569 -0.53 9.45 -23.92
C PRO A 569 -1.50 8.34 -24.29
N LEU A 570 -2.80 8.57 -24.04
CA LEU A 570 -3.84 7.57 -24.23
C LEU A 570 -3.75 6.80 -25.56
N LYS A 571 -3.57 7.51 -26.68
CA LYS A 571 -3.50 6.89 -28.01
C LYS A 571 -2.32 5.93 -28.14
N GLU A 572 -1.16 6.29 -27.61
CA GLU A 572 0.03 5.44 -27.63
C GLU A 572 -0.14 4.27 -26.66
N PHE A 573 -0.67 4.52 -25.46
CA PHE A 573 -0.99 3.48 -24.48
C PHE A 573 -1.91 2.40 -25.07
N LEU A 574 -3.04 2.77 -25.66
CA LEU A 574 -3.99 1.81 -26.25
C LEU A 574 -3.36 1.00 -27.39
N SER A 575 -2.42 1.57 -28.16
CA SER A 575 -1.73 0.85 -29.23
C SER A 575 -0.73 -0.21 -28.74
N MET A 576 -0.46 -0.24 -27.43
CA MET A 576 0.42 -1.22 -26.80
C MET A 576 -0.35 -2.41 -26.19
N LEU A 577 -1.69 -2.35 -26.18
CA LEU A 577 -2.57 -3.45 -25.77
C LEU A 577 -2.76 -4.46 -26.92
N LYS A 578 -3.40 -5.61 -26.65
CA LYS A 578 -3.45 -6.75 -27.59
C LYS A 578 -4.59 -6.70 -28.62
#